data_AF-A0AAC9LDG5-F1
#
_entry.id   AF-A0AAC9LDG5-F1
#
_cell.length_a   1.000
_cell.length_b   1.000
_cell.length_c   1.000
_cell.angle_alpha   90.00
_cell.angle_beta   90.00
_cell.angle_gamma   90.00
#
_symmetry.space_group_name_H-M   'P 1'
#
loop_
_entity.id
_entity.type
_entity.pdbx_description
1 polymer ?
#
loop_
_entity_poly.entity_id
_entity_poly.type
_entity_poly.pdbx_seq_one_letter_code
_entity_poly.pdbx_strand_id
1 'polypeptide(L)'
;MSGALCPLWTRESSAVPATVPVLSRCPVTPRAAYRTWSKRGNVVAGVSSTGWAKPTPPWTDLAEVRARFDAGADPNVGGYLGDPPLHQAASEGSPEVVAELAGRVRDVDARSSGHTALWTAVYEGRPENARVLLAAGADPWQPMMSGWSPGRLSLAGADAGLFGSPPDGVCLSAAEKAASAEGRRLIAALGDDYFDGFGLLCVADVTAAETARRLDAVPMTDTGPGSFVDDPWDRELDNETLRIFGVTDVPGGVILTQPWGYGPSMPGVATRVSVGTHAYGLYVNPKSGGQGSIVRDGVIEGSDLICGHWHGATSSEEVLAAYLYRYSGVAYACAYAGLRPTDTRPVAGPPDRWLRLPDRDYWQ
;
A
#
# COMPACT_ATOMS: atom_id res chain seq x y z
N MET A 1 -59.76 -9.05 4.61
CA MET A 1 -59.07 -7.90 5.26
C MET A 1 -58.27 -8.44 6.41
N SER A 2 -57.02 -8.11 6.73
CA SER A 2 -55.87 -7.43 6.11
C SER A 2 -54.70 -7.68 7.08
N GLY A 3 -53.46 -7.78 6.59
CA GLY A 3 -52.21 -7.79 7.37
C GLY A 3 -51.52 -9.17 7.42
N ALA A 4 -50.67 -9.54 6.47
CA ALA A 4 -49.27 -9.13 6.25
C ALA A 4 -48.28 -9.76 7.26
N LEU A 5 -47.42 -10.67 6.78
CA LEU A 5 -45.94 -10.56 6.73
C LEU A 5 -45.26 -11.95 6.64
N CYS A 6 -44.62 -12.17 5.48
CA CYS A 6 -43.24 -12.64 5.24
C CYS A 6 -42.65 -13.89 5.96
N PRO A 7 -41.62 -14.53 5.35
CA PRO A 7 -41.68 -15.96 5.04
C PRO A 7 -40.46 -16.76 5.56
N LEU A 8 -40.54 -18.09 5.38
CA LEU A 8 -39.48 -19.04 4.94
C LEU A 8 -38.06 -18.80 5.52
N TRP A 9 -37.45 -19.75 6.24
CA TRP A 9 -36.90 -21.02 5.73
C TRP A 9 -36.58 -22.01 6.88
N THR A 10 -36.79 -23.32 6.66
CA THR A 10 -36.01 -24.40 7.30
C THR A 10 -35.64 -25.49 6.27
N ARG A 11 -34.39 -25.96 6.41
CA ARG A 11 -33.53 -26.95 5.70
C ARG A 11 -34.24 -28.24 5.25
N GLU A 12 -33.74 -29.05 4.30
CA GLU A 12 -32.47 -29.80 4.15
C GLU A 12 -32.42 -30.36 2.69
N SER A 13 -31.39 -30.94 2.07
CA SER A 13 -29.93 -31.06 2.16
C SER A 13 -29.49 -31.76 0.84
N SER A 14 -28.30 -31.50 0.30
CA SER A 14 -27.46 -32.51 -0.35
C SER A 14 -26.06 -31.95 -0.64
N ALA A 15 -25.09 -32.85 -0.55
CA ALA A 15 -23.67 -32.65 -0.30
C ALA A 15 -22.89 -31.88 -1.39
N VAL A 16 -21.97 -31.02 -0.93
CA VAL A 16 -20.79 -30.56 -1.66
C VAL A 16 -19.59 -30.77 -0.71
N PRO A 17 -18.44 -31.31 -1.17
CA PRO A 17 -17.29 -31.54 -0.30
C PRO A 17 -16.68 -30.22 0.21
N ALA A 18 -16.13 -30.31 1.43
CA ALA A 18 -15.60 -29.25 2.29
C ALA A 18 -15.18 -27.95 1.59
N THR A 19 -15.99 -26.91 1.78
CA THR A 19 -15.64 -25.51 1.58
C THR A 19 -14.45 -25.14 2.47
N VAL A 20 -13.39 -24.62 1.85
CA VAL A 20 -12.32 -23.85 2.51
C VAL A 20 -12.98 -22.72 3.33
N PRO A 21 -12.64 -22.52 4.61
CA PRO A 21 -13.23 -21.45 5.40
C PRO A 21 -12.81 -20.10 4.82
N VAL A 22 -13.80 -19.26 4.51
CA VAL A 22 -13.60 -17.85 4.22
C VAL A 22 -13.07 -17.21 5.50
N LEU A 23 -11.76 -16.96 5.55
CA LEU A 23 -11.10 -16.29 6.68
C LEU A 23 -11.82 -14.96 6.96
N SER A 24 -12.24 -14.76 8.21
CA SER A 24 -12.98 -13.58 8.62
C SER A 24 -12.12 -12.32 8.42
N ARG A 25 -12.60 -11.43 7.55
CA ARG A 25 -12.00 -10.12 7.26
C ARG A 25 -11.72 -9.33 8.55
N CYS A 26 -10.46 -9.01 8.82
CA CYS A 26 -10.11 -8.00 9.80
C CYS A 26 -10.65 -6.64 9.31
N PRO A 27 -11.40 -5.87 10.11
CA PRO A 27 -12.12 -4.68 9.64
C PRO A 27 -11.22 -3.45 9.37
N VAL A 28 -9.89 -3.57 9.49
CA VAL A 28 -8.96 -2.50 9.19
C VAL A 28 -8.61 -2.58 7.70
N THR A 29 -9.29 -1.78 6.88
CA THR A 29 -8.90 -1.66 5.46
C THR A 29 -7.42 -1.29 5.37
N PRO A 30 -6.64 -1.84 4.40
CA PRO A 30 -5.22 -1.52 4.25
C PRO A 30 -4.97 -0.02 4.24
N ARG A 31 -5.86 0.75 3.60
CA ARG A 31 -5.85 2.21 3.53
C ARG A 31 -5.84 2.91 4.89
N ALA A 32 -6.53 2.39 5.90
CA ALA A 32 -6.52 2.96 7.25
C ALA A 32 -5.23 2.64 8.02
N ALA A 33 -4.68 1.43 7.82
CA ALA A 33 -3.42 0.98 8.43
C ALA A 33 -2.18 1.68 7.85
N TYR A 34 -2.12 1.86 6.52
CA TYR A 34 -1.05 2.63 5.87
C TYR A 34 -1.03 4.09 6.36
N ARG A 35 -2.19 4.70 6.59
CA ARG A 35 -2.33 6.09 7.06
C ARG A 35 -1.87 6.28 8.50
N THR A 36 -2.22 5.37 9.41
CA THR A 36 -1.75 5.44 10.80
C THR A 36 -0.25 5.26 10.90
N TRP A 37 0.35 4.48 10.00
CA TRP A 37 1.78 4.24 10.00
C TRP A 37 2.62 5.36 9.38
N SER A 38 2.19 5.97 8.26
CA SER A 38 2.86 7.17 7.71
C SER A 38 2.99 8.29 8.77
N LYS A 39 2.01 8.41 9.67
CA LYS A 39 2.01 9.39 10.77
C LYS A 39 3.00 9.09 11.90
N ARG A 40 3.55 7.86 12.00
CA ARG A 40 4.54 7.48 13.04
C ARG A 40 5.99 7.83 12.67
N GLY A 41 6.28 8.06 11.39
CA GLY A 41 7.65 8.30 10.88
C GLY A 41 8.15 9.75 10.98
N ASN A 42 7.26 10.74 11.14
CA ASN A 42 7.62 12.16 11.19
C ASN A 42 7.25 12.77 12.55
N VAL A 43 8.05 12.51 13.59
CA VAL A 43 7.97 13.26 14.84
C VAL A 43 9.11 14.26 14.88
N VAL A 44 8.85 15.48 14.42
CA VAL A 44 9.77 16.60 14.66
C VAL A 44 9.50 17.11 16.08
N ALA A 45 10.42 16.83 17.00
CA ALA A 45 10.35 17.32 18.35
C ALA A 45 10.62 18.84 18.37
N GLY A 46 9.56 19.60 18.64
CA GLY A 46 9.63 20.97 19.11
C GLY A 46 9.22 22.03 18.09
N VAL A 47 7.96 22.49 18.18
CA VAL A 47 7.61 23.87 17.80
C VAL A 47 6.42 24.37 18.63
N SER A 48 6.43 25.68 18.88
CA SER A 48 5.49 26.50 19.65
C SER A 48 4.03 26.45 19.16
N SER A 49 3.11 26.95 19.99
CA SER A 49 1.66 27.04 19.78
C SER A 49 1.26 27.71 18.44
N THR A 50 1.18 26.95 17.36
CA THR A 50 0.65 27.38 16.04
C THR A 50 -0.88 27.42 15.98
N GLY A 51 -1.56 27.14 17.10
CA GLY A 51 -3.01 26.96 17.19
C GLY A 51 -3.53 25.61 16.64
N TRP A 52 -2.65 24.80 16.04
CA TRP A 52 -2.95 23.44 15.54
C TRP A 52 -2.40 22.32 16.44
N ALA A 53 -1.97 22.64 17.67
CA ALA A 53 -1.48 21.67 18.63
C ALA A 53 -2.57 20.69 19.10
N LYS A 54 -2.15 19.63 19.82
CA LYS A 54 -3.00 18.46 20.10
C LYS A 54 -4.27 18.79 20.91
N PRO A 55 -5.39 18.09 20.63
CA PRO A 55 -5.55 17.17 19.49
C PRO A 55 -5.58 17.95 18.16
N THR A 56 -4.99 17.40 17.08
CA THR A 56 -5.17 17.93 15.72
C THR A 56 -6.68 17.86 15.38
N PRO A 57 -7.28 18.87 14.72
CA PRO A 57 -8.71 18.80 14.45
C PRO A 57 -8.97 17.70 13.42
N PRO A 58 -10.14 17.07 13.43
CA PRO A 58 -10.58 16.36 12.26
C PRO A 58 -10.70 17.38 11.13
N TRP A 59 -9.92 17.20 10.06
CA TRP A 59 -9.95 18.09 8.88
C TRP A 59 -11.27 18.05 8.10
N THR A 60 -12.28 17.38 8.64
CA THR A 60 -13.66 17.33 8.16
C THR A 60 -14.61 18.21 9.00
N ASP A 61 -14.17 18.74 10.15
CA ASP A 61 -14.98 19.62 11.00
C ASP A 61 -14.62 21.09 10.74
N LEU A 62 -15.45 21.73 9.92
CA LEU A 62 -15.29 23.14 9.58
C LEU A 62 -15.50 24.06 10.80
N ALA A 63 -16.37 23.70 11.74
CA ALA A 63 -16.64 24.53 12.90
C ALA A 63 -15.42 24.55 13.84
N GLU A 64 -14.78 23.39 14.04
CA GLU A 64 -13.55 23.29 14.84
C GLU A 64 -12.39 24.03 14.18
N VAL A 65 -12.24 23.93 12.85
CA VAL A 65 -11.22 24.67 12.09
C VAL A 65 -11.42 26.18 12.24
N ARG A 66 -12.65 26.68 12.13
CA ARG A 66 -12.97 28.10 12.34
C ARG A 66 -12.72 28.57 13.76
N ALA A 67 -13.12 27.77 14.76
CA ALA A 67 -12.87 28.10 16.16
C ALA A 67 -11.36 28.23 16.46
N ARG A 68 -10.51 27.42 15.83
CA ARG A 68 -9.04 27.56 15.95
C ARG A 68 -8.52 28.83 15.31
N PHE A 69 -9.06 29.22 14.15
CA PHE A 69 -8.75 30.51 13.56
C PHE A 69 -9.14 31.68 14.45
N ASP A 70 -10.33 31.63 15.06
CA ASP A 70 -10.79 32.64 16.00
C ASP A 70 -9.88 32.71 17.25
N ALA A 71 -9.25 31.59 17.62
CA ALA A 71 -8.23 31.51 18.67
C ALA A 71 -6.81 31.88 18.21
N GLY A 72 -6.62 32.32 16.96
CA GLY A 72 -5.34 32.79 16.42
C GLY A 72 -4.45 31.73 15.78
N ALA A 73 -5.00 30.59 15.34
CA ALA A 73 -4.24 29.59 14.61
C ALA A 73 -3.70 30.11 13.28
N ASP A 74 -2.44 29.80 12.96
CA ASP A 74 -1.78 30.25 11.73
C ASP A 74 -2.03 29.24 10.59
N PRO A 75 -2.73 29.62 9.50
CA PRO A 75 -3.03 28.69 8.40
C PRO A 75 -1.78 28.16 7.66
N ASN A 76 -0.60 28.77 7.83
CA ASN A 76 0.60 28.45 7.05
C ASN A 76 1.58 27.52 7.79
N VAL A 77 1.45 27.37 9.11
CA VAL A 77 2.40 26.61 9.92
C VAL A 77 1.72 25.40 10.53
N GLY A 78 2.30 24.22 10.26
CA GLY A 78 1.82 22.95 10.79
C GLY A 78 1.81 22.89 12.32
N GLY A 79 0.97 22.00 12.84
CA GLY A 79 0.99 21.60 14.24
C GLY A 79 2.04 20.52 14.49
N TYR A 80 1.70 19.56 15.34
CA TYR A 80 2.59 18.46 15.76
C TYR A 80 3.13 17.59 14.61
N LEU A 81 2.40 17.46 13.50
CA LEU A 81 2.80 16.63 12.35
C LEU A 81 3.77 17.35 11.39
N GLY A 82 4.10 18.62 11.64
CA GLY A 82 5.03 19.40 10.81
C GLY A 82 4.43 19.90 9.49
N ASP A 83 3.46 19.19 8.90
CA ASP A 83 2.82 19.61 7.65
C ASP A 83 1.82 20.77 7.85
N PRO A 84 1.77 21.74 6.92
CA PRO A 84 0.78 22.81 6.94
C PRO A 84 -0.66 22.27 6.95
N PRO A 85 -1.61 22.99 7.59
CA PRO A 85 -3.03 22.62 7.63
C PRO A 85 -3.62 22.26 6.27
N LEU A 86 -3.30 23.04 5.24
CA LEU A 86 -3.85 22.84 3.89
C LEU A 86 -3.42 21.49 3.28
N HIS A 87 -2.17 21.06 3.49
CA HIS A 87 -1.68 19.75 3.02
C HIS A 87 -2.41 18.60 3.70
N GLN A 88 -2.62 18.69 5.02
CA GLN A 88 -3.36 17.66 5.75
C GLN A 88 -4.83 17.60 5.31
N ALA A 89 -5.50 18.75 5.21
CA ALA A 89 -6.86 18.82 4.72
C ALA A 89 -7.01 18.33 3.28
N ALA A 90 -6.03 18.59 2.41
CA ALA A 90 -6.03 18.05 1.05
C ALA A 90 -6.05 16.52 1.02
N SER A 91 -5.37 15.85 1.97
CA SER A 91 -5.32 14.38 2.11
C SER A 91 -6.58 13.78 2.74
N GLU A 92 -7.04 14.35 3.86
CA GLU A 92 -8.03 13.71 4.75
C GLU A 92 -9.23 14.58 5.10
N GLY A 93 -9.24 15.85 4.70
CA GLY A 93 -10.29 16.80 5.00
C GLY A 93 -11.45 16.81 3.99
N SER A 94 -12.47 17.60 4.32
CA SER A 94 -13.61 17.87 3.44
C SER A 94 -13.32 19.04 2.48
N PRO A 95 -13.99 19.11 1.31
CA PRO A 95 -13.84 20.22 0.38
C PRO A 95 -14.09 21.59 1.02
N GLU A 96 -15.01 21.68 1.98
CA GLU A 96 -15.33 22.92 2.70
C GLU A 96 -14.18 23.38 3.60
N VAL A 97 -13.53 22.44 4.30
CA VAL A 97 -12.34 22.76 5.10
C VAL A 97 -11.18 23.15 4.21
N VAL A 98 -10.98 22.46 3.08
CA VAL A 98 -9.95 22.84 2.09
C VAL A 98 -10.21 24.25 1.57
N ALA A 99 -11.45 24.62 1.27
CA ALA A 99 -11.81 25.96 0.80
C ALA A 99 -11.54 27.03 1.87
N GLU A 100 -11.92 26.76 3.13
CA GLU A 100 -11.68 27.68 4.25
C GLU A 100 -10.19 27.92 4.48
N LEU A 101 -9.38 26.85 4.46
CA LEU A 101 -7.93 26.95 4.61
C LEU A 101 -7.29 27.67 3.41
N ALA A 102 -7.67 27.31 2.18
CA ALA A 102 -7.14 27.91 0.95
C ALA A 102 -7.42 29.42 0.87
N GLY A 103 -8.57 29.88 1.38
CA GLY A 103 -8.89 31.30 1.47
C GLY A 103 -8.11 32.08 2.53
N ARG A 104 -7.37 31.40 3.41
CA ARG A 104 -6.63 32.01 4.54
C ARG A 104 -5.11 31.88 4.45
N VAL A 105 -4.61 30.96 3.63
CA VAL A 105 -3.16 30.86 3.38
C VAL A 105 -2.66 32.04 2.55
N ARG A 106 -1.39 32.39 2.72
CA ARG A 106 -0.74 33.41 1.89
C ARG A 106 -0.52 32.94 0.45
N ASP A 107 -0.27 31.65 0.29
CA ASP A 107 0.11 31.01 -0.95
C ASP A 107 -0.45 29.58 -0.97
N VAL A 108 -1.37 29.30 -1.90
CA VAL A 108 -2.00 27.99 -2.07
C VAL A 108 -1.03 26.93 -2.61
N ASP A 109 0.04 27.38 -3.31
CA ASP A 109 1.10 26.54 -3.87
C ASP A 109 2.34 26.48 -2.96
N ALA A 110 2.21 26.92 -1.70
CA ALA A 110 3.27 26.76 -0.71
C ALA A 110 3.69 25.29 -0.60
N ARG A 111 5.01 25.06 -0.66
CA ARG A 111 5.58 23.71 -0.59
C ARG A 111 5.95 23.33 0.84
N SER A 112 5.52 22.14 1.25
CA SER A 112 5.99 21.43 2.45
C SER A 112 6.63 20.14 1.99
N SER A 113 7.80 19.79 2.53
CA SER A 113 8.51 18.55 2.16
C SER A 113 8.68 18.36 0.64
N GLY A 114 8.79 19.46 -0.11
CA GLY A 114 8.96 19.47 -1.57
C GLY A 114 7.67 19.47 -2.40
N HIS A 115 6.47 19.37 -1.79
CA HIS A 115 5.22 19.25 -2.54
C HIS A 115 4.12 20.24 -2.09
N THR A 116 3.14 20.50 -2.96
CA THR A 116 1.99 21.38 -2.69
C THR A 116 0.81 20.61 -2.08
N ALA A 117 -0.20 21.32 -1.60
CA ALA A 117 -1.46 20.69 -1.18
C ALA A 117 -2.18 20.01 -2.36
N LEU A 118 -2.08 20.58 -3.57
CA LEU A 118 -2.67 19.99 -4.77
C LEU A 118 -2.00 18.66 -5.14
N TRP A 119 -0.67 18.56 -4.99
CA TRP A 119 0.03 17.28 -5.09
C TRP A 119 -0.57 16.24 -4.15
N THR A 120 -0.73 16.60 -2.87
CA THR A 120 -1.29 15.71 -1.86
C THR A 120 -2.71 15.25 -2.23
N ALA A 121 -3.58 16.15 -2.68
CA ALA A 121 -4.93 15.79 -3.11
C ALA A 121 -4.93 14.80 -4.29
N VAL A 122 -4.08 15.03 -5.31
CA VAL A 122 -3.96 14.12 -6.45
C VAL A 122 -3.39 12.77 -6.04
N TYR A 123 -2.29 12.77 -5.28
CA TYR A 123 -1.64 11.56 -4.80
C TYR A 123 -2.61 10.71 -3.98
N GLU A 124 -3.41 11.32 -3.12
CA GLU A 124 -4.37 10.64 -2.24
C GLU A 124 -5.68 10.21 -2.92
N GLY A 125 -5.86 10.57 -4.20
CA GLY A 125 -7.10 10.32 -4.95
C GLY A 125 -8.28 11.09 -4.38
N ARG A 126 -8.10 12.40 -4.17
CA ARG A 126 -9.12 13.34 -3.64
C ARG A 126 -9.53 14.35 -4.70
N PRO A 127 -10.30 13.95 -5.73
CA PRO A 127 -10.64 14.82 -6.85
C PRO A 127 -11.44 16.06 -6.41
N GLU A 128 -12.32 15.95 -5.42
CA GLU A 128 -13.08 17.12 -4.92
C GLU A 128 -12.20 18.14 -4.21
N ASN A 129 -11.27 17.69 -3.37
CA ASN A 129 -10.31 18.59 -2.71
C ASN A 129 -9.38 19.24 -3.75
N ALA A 130 -8.97 18.48 -4.78
CA ALA A 130 -8.19 19.03 -5.89
C ALA A 130 -8.97 20.11 -6.66
N ARG A 131 -10.26 19.91 -6.94
CA ARG A 131 -11.11 20.93 -7.59
C ARG A 131 -11.22 22.21 -6.76
N VAL A 132 -11.34 22.10 -5.44
CA VAL A 132 -11.35 23.27 -4.55
C VAL A 132 -10.02 24.02 -4.59
N LEU A 133 -8.89 23.30 -4.56
CA LEU A 133 -7.56 23.92 -4.66
C LEU A 133 -7.36 24.63 -6.01
N LEU A 134 -7.84 24.05 -7.12
CA LEU A 134 -7.84 24.71 -8.43
C LEU A 134 -8.69 25.98 -8.42
N ALA A 135 -9.88 25.94 -7.81
CA ALA A 135 -10.74 27.12 -7.68
C ALA A 135 -10.10 28.22 -6.82
N ALA A 136 -9.22 27.86 -5.90
CA ALA A 136 -8.40 28.76 -5.10
C ALA A 136 -7.12 29.25 -5.82
N GLY A 137 -6.88 28.82 -7.06
CA GLY A 137 -5.77 29.31 -7.90
C GLY A 137 -4.49 28.45 -7.89
N ALA A 138 -4.53 27.23 -7.35
CA ALA A 138 -3.38 26.33 -7.38
C ALA A 138 -2.99 25.93 -8.81
N ASP A 139 -1.68 25.92 -9.13
CA ASP A 139 -1.16 25.52 -10.43
C ASP A 139 -0.92 23.99 -10.51
N PRO A 140 -1.68 23.23 -11.32
CA PRO A 140 -1.48 21.79 -11.48
C PRO A 140 -0.23 21.43 -12.30
N TRP A 141 0.38 22.36 -13.03
CA TRP A 141 1.43 22.04 -14.01
C TRP A 141 2.83 22.39 -13.54
N GLN A 142 2.97 23.02 -12.36
CA GLN A 142 4.29 23.32 -11.78
C GLN A 142 5.05 22.03 -11.39
N PRO A 143 6.22 21.75 -11.99
CA PRO A 143 7.00 20.58 -11.63
C PRO A 143 7.56 20.68 -10.21
N MET A 144 7.59 19.55 -9.50
CA MET A 144 8.14 19.42 -8.16
C MET A 144 8.92 18.10 -8.00
N MET A 145 8.25 17.00 -7.69
CA MET A 145 8.89 15.76 -7.27
C MET A 145 9.55 15.06 -8.45
N SER A 146 10.87 15.19 -8.58
CA SER A 146 11.65 14.58 -9.66
C SER A 146 11.06 14.86 -11.06
N GLY A 147 10.57 16.09 -11.26
CA GLY A 147 9.97 16.53 -12.53
C GLY A 147 8.46 16.27 -12.67
N TRP A 148 7.81 15.64 -11.70
CA TRP A 148 6.35 15.48 -11.70
C TRP A 148 5.64 16.73 -11.19
N SER A 149 4.53 17.08 -11.84
CA SER A 149 3.53 18.01 -11.33
C SER A 149 2.25 17.24 -10.93
N PRO A 150 1.34 17.82 -10.13
CA PRO A 150 0.05 17.20 -9.82
C PRO A 150 -0.73 16.81 -11.08
N GLY A 151 -0.75 17.70 -12.07
CA GLY A 151 -1.39 17.49 -13.37
C GLY A 151 -0.78 16.35 -14.16
N ARG A 152 0.56 16.32 -14.30
CA ARG A 152 1.25 15.23 -15.01
C ARG A 152 1.04 13.89 -14.31
N LEU A 153 1.09 13.87 -12.96
CA LEU A 153 0.87 12.66 -12.17
C LEU A 153 -0.56 12.13 -12.35
N SER A 154 -1.56 13.02 -12.37
CA SER A 154 -2.97 12.66 -12.62
C SER A 154 -3.18 11.96 -13.97
N LEU A 155 -2.41 12.29 -15.01
CA LEU A 155 -2.46 11.57 -16.30
C LEU A 155 -2.16 10.07 -16.18
N ALA A 156 -1.41 9.66 -15.14
CA ALA A 156 -1.04 8.28 -14.90
C ALA A 156 -2.10 7.49 -14.12
N GLY A 157 -3.09 8.17 -13.53
CA GLY A 157 -4.11 7.60 -12.66
C GLY A 157 -5.51 7.57 -13.28
N ALA A 158 -6.50 7.30 -12.44
CA ALA A 158 -7.92 7.25 -12.85
C ALA A 158 -8.49 8.63 -13.21
N ASP A 159 -7.94 9.69 -12.62
CA ASP A 159 -8.44 11.06 -12.74
C ASP A 159 -7.74 11.86 -13.87
N ALA A 160 -7.29 11.21 -14.94
CA ALA A 160 -6.48 11.85 -16.01
C ALA A 160 -7.11 13.08 -16.68
N GLY A 161 -8.44 13.26 -16.57
CA GLY A 161 -9.17 14.41 -17.10
C GLY A 161 -9.37 15.56 -16.10
N LEU A 162 -8.87 15.44 -14.86
CA LEU A 162 -9.17 16.39 -13.76
C LEU A 162 -8.75 17.83 -14.07
N PHE A 163 -7.68 18.02 -14.84
CA PHE A 163 -7.07 19.32 -15.09
C PHE A 163 -7.26 19.81 -16.54
N GLY A 164 -8.17 19.20 -17.29
CA GLY A 164 -8.35 19.49 -18.71
C GLY A 164 -7.16 19.04 -19.56
N SER A 165 -6.93 19.73 -20.68
CA SER A 165 -5.82 19.38 -21.58
C SER A 165 -4.48 19.83 -20.99
N PRO A 166 -3.45 18.97 -20.97
CA PRO A 166 -2.12 19.34 -20.51
C PRO A 166 -1.48 20.40 -21.43
N PRO A 167 -0.57 21.24 -20.91
CA PRO A 167 0.23 22.14 -21.73
C PRO A 167 1.07 21.40 -22.78
N ASP A 168 1.46 22.10 -23.84
CA ASP A 168 2.32 21.55 -24.88
C ASP A 168 3.61 20.95 -24.29
N GLY A 169 3.95 19.73 -24.72
CA GLY A 169 5.11 18.99 -24.23
C GLY A 169 4.90 18.26 -22.90
N VAL A 170 3.79 18.46 -22.19
CA VAL A 170 3.46 17.70 -20.98
C VAL A 170 2.70 16.44 -21.37
N CYS A 171 3.39 15.30 -21.36
CA CYS A 171 2.78 13.99 -21.55
C CYS A 171 3.52 12.88 -20.80
N LEU A 172 2.86 11.74 -20.67
CA LEU A 172 3.51 10.50 -20.28
C LEU A 172 4.28 9.90 -21.47
N SER A 173 5.50 9.44 -21.20
CA SER A 173 6.28 8.59 -22.10
C SER A 173 5.57 7.25 -22.34
N ALA A 174 6.04 6.50 -23.34
CA ALA A 174 5.53 5.16 -23.61
C ALA A 174 5.74 4.20 -22.42
N ALA A 175 6.89 4.30 -21.73
CA ALA A 175 7.20 3.49 -20.56
C ALA A 175 6.26 3.82 -19.38
N GLU A 176 6.02 5.10 -19.10
CA GLU A 176 5.11 5.51 -18.03
C GLU A 176 3.66 5.08 -18.32
N LYS A 177 3.20 5.18 -19.57
CA LYS A 177 1.88 4.67 -19.97
C LYS A 177 1.77 3.17 -19.79
N ALA A 178 2.81 2.42 -20.13
CA ALA A 178 2.87 0.97 -19.93
C ALA A 178 2.83 0.63 -18.43
N ALA A 179 3.59 1.35 -17.60
CA ALA A 179 3.56 1.20 -16.15
C ALA A 179 2.17 1.50 -15.56
N SER A 180 1.51 2.58 -15.99
CA SER A 180 0.13 2.91 -15.59
C SER A 180 -0.90 1.84 -15.99
N ALA A 181 -0.76 1.26 -17.19
CA ALA A 181 -1.62 0.17 -17.64
C ALA A 181 -1.38 -1.11 -16.82
N GLU A 182 -0.12 -1.43 -16.55
CA GLU A 182 0.26 -2.60 -15.76
C GLU A 182 -0.15 -2.47 -14.29
N GLY A 183 0.00 -1.29 -13.70
CA GLY A 183 -0.45 -1.01 -12.34
C GLY A 183 -1.95 -1.25 -12.17
N ARG A 184 -2.76 -0.72 -13.10
CA ARG A 184 -4.22 -0.98 -13.11
C ARG A 184 -4.54 -2.46 -13.29
N ARG A 185 -3.81 -3.17 -14.17
CA ARG A 185 -4.00 -4.62 -14.39
C ARG A 185 -3.71 -5.41 -13.13
N LEU A 186 -2.58 -5.17 -12.47
CA LEU A 186 -2.16 -5.86 -11.25
C LEU A 186 -3.12 -5.60 -10.10
N ILE A 187 -3.51 -4.34 -9.87
CA ILE A 187 -4.47 -3.98 -8.81
C ILE A 187 -5.82 -4.65 -9.06
N ALA A 188 -6.30 -4.69 -10.30
CA ALA A 188 -7.54 -5.38 -10.64
C ALA A 188 -7.46 -6.90 -10.46
N ALA A 189 -6.32 -7.52 -10.77
CA ALA A 189 -6.11 -8.96 -10.64
C ALA A 189 -5.94 -9.41 -9.18
N LEU A 190 -5.24 -8.60 -8.37
CA LEU A 190 -4.85 -8.94 -7.00
C LEU A 190 -5.83 -8.39 -5.94
N GLY A 191 -6.64 -7.40 -6.30
CA GLY A 191 -7.56 -6.74 -5.39
C GLY A 191 -6.88 -6.14 -4.16
N ASP A 192 -7.68 -5.88 -3.13
CA ASP A 192 -7.22 -5.40 -1.81
C ASP A 192 -7.33 -6.48 -0.73
N ASP A 193 -7.62 -7.73 -1.12
CA ASP A 193 -7.89 -8.85 -0.22
C ASP A 193 -6.56 -9.50 0.24
N TYR A 194 -5.82 -8.82 1.11
CA TYR A 194 -4.74 -9.41 1.90
C TYR A 194 -4.89 -9.04 3.39
N PHE A 195 -4.38 -9.90 4.27
CA PHE A 195 -4.60 -9.84 5.71
C PHE A 195 -3.36 -9.41 6.48
N ASP A 196 -3.55 -8.80 7.65
CA ASP A 196 -2.47 -8.49 8.58
C ASP A 196 -1.70 -9.78 8.94
N GLY A 197 -0.40 -9.69 9.16
CA GLY A 197 0.48 -10.83 9.43
C GLY A 197 0.92 -11.61 8.18
N PHE A 198 0.51 -11.21 6.99
CA PHE A 198 0.88 -11.89 5.75
C PHE A 198 2.32 -11.56 5.30
N GLY A 199 3.13 -12.60 5.06
CA GLY A 199 4.46 -12.51 4.48
C GLY A 199 4.50 -13.03 3.05
N LEU A 200 5.23 -12.32 2.19
CA LEU A 200 5.34 -12.62 0.77
C LEU A 200 6.73 -12.27 0.22
N LEU A 201 7.21 -13.08 -0.71
CA LEU A 201 8.39 -12.79 -1.52
C LEU A 201 8.06 -13.01 -3.00
N CYS A 202 8.10 -11.94 -3.79
CA CYS A 202 8.00 -12.00 -5.24
C CYS A 202 9.40 -12.12 -5.84
N VAL A 203 9.69 -13.16 -6.62
CA VAL A 203 11.02 -13.40 -7.21
C VAL A 203 10.90 -13.53 -8.72
N ALA A 204 11.68 -12.72 -9.45
CA ALA A 204 11.73 -12.72 -10.90
C ALA A 204 12.46 -13.95 -11.46
N ASP A 205 12.01 -14.46 -12.60
CA ASP A 205 12.72 -15.43 -13.46
C ASP A 205 13.15 -16.74 -12.75
N VAL A 206 12.45 -17.10 -11.67
CA VAL A 206 12.68 -18.31 -10.89
C VAL A 206 11.38 -19.10 -10.83
N THR A 207 11.47 -20.43 -10.93
CA THR A 207 10.32 -21.33 -10.78
C THR A 207 10.21 -21.86 -9.35
N ALA A 208 9.03 -22.34 -8.96
CA ALA A 208 8.81 -22.99 -7.67
C ALA A 208 9.76 -24.18 -7.44
N ALA A 209 10.12 -24.91 -8.49
CA ALA A 209 11.08 -26.01 -8.42
C ALA A 209 12.52 -25.51 -8.16
N GLU A 210 12.90 -24.39 -8.78
CA GLU A 210 14.20 -23.75 -8.53
C GLU A 210 14.26 -23.13 -7.13
N THR A 211 13.18 -22.49 -6.67
CA THR A 211 13.05 -22.01 -5.30
C THR A 211 13.29 -23.13 -4.28
N ALA A 212 12.64 -24.29 -4.47
CA ALA A 212 12.84 -25.44 -3.59
C ALA A 212 14.30 -25.89 -3.56
N ARG A 213 14.96 -25.93 -4.73
CA ARG A 213 16.38 -26.29 -4.83
C ARG A 213 17.28 -25.30 -4.11
N ARG A 214 17.08 -23.99 -4.31
CA ARG A 214 17.88 -22.92 -3.67
C ARG A 214 17.73 -22.88 -2.15
N LEU A 215 16.58 -23.33 -1.64
CA LEU A 215 16.30 -23.38 -0.21
C LEU A 215 16.61 -24.73 0.45
N ASP A 216 17.07 -25.73 -0.31
CA ASP A 216 17.15 -27.13 0.14
C ASP A 216 15.82 -27.62 0.75
N ALA A 217 14.69 -27.12 0.25
CA ALA A 217 13.39 -27.31 0.85
C ALA A 217 12.72 -28.60 0.35
N VAL A 218 12.01 -29.28 1.24
CA VAL A 218 11.33 -30.54 0.96
C VAL A 218 9.86 -30.28 0.65
N PRO A 219 9.32 -30.75 -0.49
CA PRO A 219 7.88 -30.68 -0.77
C PRO A 219 7.07 -31.46 0.26
N MET A 220 5.97 -30.89 0.73
CA MET A 220 5.04 -31.55 1.64
C MET A 220 4.02 -32.39 0.88
N THR A 221 3.70 -33.57 1.40
CA THR A 221 2.70 -34.50 0.83
C THR A 221 1.27 -34.25 1.33
N ASP A 222 1.10 -33.53 2.45
CA ASP A 222 -0.19 -33.26 3.09
C ASP A 222 -0.77 -31.88 2.70
N THR A 223 -2.08 -31.69 2.90
CA THR A 223 -2.83 -30.46 2.59
C THR A 223 -2.45 -29.31 3.53
N GLY A 224 -1.33 -28.64 3.25
CA GLY A 224 -0.93 -27.38 3.89
C GLY A 224 -0.61 -27.45 5.39
N PRO A 225 -0.39 -26.30 6.05
CA PRO A 225 0.08 -26.24 7.43
C PRO A 225 -0.95 -26.64 8.51
N GLY A 226 -2.05 -27.32 8.16
CA GLY A 226 -3.12 -27.67 9.11
C GLY A 226 -3.92 -26.45 9.62
N SER A 227 -4.45 -26.52 10.84
CA SER A 227 -5.36 -25.52 11.45
C SER A 227 -4.73 -24.15 11.73
N PHE A 228 -3.45 -23.95 11.43
CA PHE A 228 -2.76 -22.67 11.62
C PHE A 228 -3.29 -21.55 10.71
N VAL A 229 -3.88 -21.92 9.56
CA VAL A 229 -4.55 -20.95 8.68
C VAL A 229 -5.82 -20.40 9.33
N ASP A 230 -6.47 -21.19 10.20
CA ASP A 230 -7.84 -20.96 10.68
C ASP A 230 -7.92 -20.09 11.95
N ASP A 231 -6.89 -20.06 12.80
CA ASP A 231 -6.83 -19.17 13.98
C ASP A 231 -5.45 -18.50 14.16
N PRO A 232 -5.33 -17.19 13.88
CA PRO A 232 -4.09 -16.43 14.01
C PRO A 232 -3.58 -16.20 15.43
N TRP A 233 -4.39 -16.50 16.45
CA TRP A 233 -4.06 -16.28 17.86
C TRP A 233 -3.92 -17.58 18.67
N ASP A 234 -4.28 -18.73 18.08
CA ASP A 234 -4.32 -20.03 18.77
C ASP A 234 -2.95 -20.72 18.87
N ARG A 235 -1.92 -20.21 18.20
CA ARG A 235 -0.54 -20.70 18.37
C ARG A 235 0.47 -19.56 18.33
N GLU A 236 1.39 -19.56 19.28
CA GLU A 236 2.69 -18.92 19.06
C GLU A 236 3.24 -19.48 17.75
N LEU A 237 3.58 -18.60 16.80
CA LEU A 237 4.39 -18.95 15.64
C LEU A 237 5.66 -19.64 16.13
N ASP A 238 5.64 -20.97 16.18
CA ASP A 238 6.82 -21.72 16.55
C ASP A 238 7.79 -21.75 15.35
N ASN A 239 9.06 -22.02 15.66
CA ASN A 239 10.11 -22.06 14.65
C ASN A 239 9.85 -23.12 13.57
N GLU A 240 9.04 -24.15 13.84
CA GLU A 240 8.63 -25.17 12.87
C GLU A 240 7.66 -24.60 11.82
N THR A 241 6.64 -23.85 12.26
CA THR A 241 5.63 -23.28 11.37
C THR A 241 6.19 -22.16 10.50
N LEU A 242 7.14 -21.37 11.03
CA LEU A 242 7.85 -20.33 10.27
C LEU A 242 8.69 -20.89 9.11
N ARG A 243 8.97 -22.19 9.07
CA ARG A 243 9.72 -22.85 7.99
C ARG A 243 8.84 -23.45 6.89
N ILE A 244 7.51 -23.27 6.95
CA ILE A 244 6.58 -23.78 5.94
C ILE A 244 6.09 -22.63 5.06
N PHE A 245 6.34 -22.73 3.75
CA PHE A 245 5.96 -21.73 2.76
C PHE A 245 5.07 -22.31 1.67
N GLY A 246 4.07 -21.54 1.25
CA GLY A 246 3.37 -21.76 0.00
C GLY A 246 4.21 -21.20 -1.15
N VAL A 247 4.28 -21.92 -2.26
CA VAL A 247 5.02 -21.48 -3.45
C VAL A 247 4.15 -21.67 -4.69
N THR A 248 4.01 -20.60 -5.47
CA THR A 248 3.15 -20.55 -6.66
C THR A 248 3.89 -19.95 -7.83
N ASP A 249 3.95 -20.69 -8.94
CA ASP A 249 4.49 -20.18 -10.21
C ASP A 249 3.50 -19.17 -10.82
N VAL A 250 4.04 -18.05 -11.29
CA VAL A 250 3.27 -17.02 -12.00
C VAL A 250 4.05 -16.59 -13.25
N PRO A 251 3.40 -16.01 -14.28
CA PRO A 251 4.14 -15.49 -15.41
C PRO A 251 5.18 -14.45 -14.94
N GLY A 252 6.44 -14.64 -15.31
CA GLY A 252 7.57 -13.80 -14.89
C GLY A 252 8.34 -14.30 -13.66
N GLY A 253 7.89 -15.35 -12.96
CA GLY A 253 8.63 -15.90 -11.82
C GLY A 253 7.76 -16.63 -10.80
N VAL A 254 7.99 -16.38 -9.51
CA VAL A 254 7.37 -17.13 -8.43
C VAL A 254 6.97 -16.22 -7.26
N ILE A 255 5.88 -16.58 -6.59
CA ILE A 255 5.44 -15.95 -5.34
C ILE A 255 5.53 -16.97 -4.22
N LEU A 256 6.29 -16.64 -3.18
CA LEU A 256 6.30 -17.36 -1.92
C LEU A 256 5.35 -16.65 -0.96
N THR A 257 4.50 -17.41 -0.27
CA THR A 257 3.55 -16.88 0.70
C THR A 257 3.65 -17.62 2.03
N GLN A 258 3.42 -16.88 3.11
CA GLN A 258 3.25 -17.43 4.43
C GLN A 258 2.14 -16.64 5.14
N PRO A 259 0.97 -17.26 5.37
CA PRO A 259 -0.02 -16.68 6.27
C PRO A 259 0.60 -16.46 7.65
N TRP A 260 0.30 -15.32 8.27
CA TRP A 260 0.65 -15.03 9.66
C TRP A 260 2.14 -15.12 10.01
N GLY A 261 3.06 -15.04 9.04
CA GLY A 261 4.50 -15.12 9.28
C GLY A 261 5.31 -14.25 8.32
N TYR A 262 6.54 -13.94 8.72
CA TYR A 262 7.47 -13.09 7.95
C TYR A 262 8.54 -13.89 7.21
N GLY A 263 8.47 -15.23 7.26
CA GLY A 263 9.52 -16.14 6.81
C GLY A 263 9.99 -15.93 5.36
N PRO A 264 9.09 -15.71 4.38
CA PRO A 264 9.50 -15.41 3.01
C PRO A 264 10.40 -14.17 2.89
N SER A 265 10.22 -13.18 3.78
CA SER A 265 10.97 -11.93 3.78
C SER A 265 12.24 -11.98 4.63
N MET A 266 12.53 -13.10 5.30
CA MET A 266 13.77 -13.25 6.08
C MET A 266 15.01 -13.16 5.17
N PRO A 267 16.08 -12.46 5.61
CA PRO A 267 17.29 -12.25 4.81
C PRO A 267 17.86 -13.51 4.15
N GLY A 268 18.01 -14.59 4.91
CA GLY A 268 18.55 -15.85 4.42
C GLY A 268 17.63 -16.58 3.43
N VAL A 269 16.32 -16.33 3.44
CA VAL A 269 15.41 -16.86 2.41
C VAL A 269 15.53 -16.02 1.15
N ALA A 270 15.36 -14.70 1.28
CA ALA A 270 15.30 -13.79 0.15
C ALA A 270 16.63 -13.74 -0.64
N THR A 271 17.77 -13.75 0.04
CA THR A 271 19.09 -13.76 -0.61
C THR A 271 19.36 -15.05 -1.37
N ARG A 272 19.07 -16.22 -0.78
CA ARG A 272 19.26 -17.53 -1.46
C ARG A 272 18.42 -17.65 -2.71
N VAL A 273 17.14 -17.24 -2.66
CA VAL A 273 16.23 -17.40 -3.80
C VAL A 273 16.49 -16.35 -4.89
N SER A 274 17.11 -15.21 -4.58
CA SER A 274 17.35 -14.11 -5.54
C SER A 274 18.70 -14.14 -6.27
N VAL A 275 19.58 -15.14 -6.04
CA VAL A 275 20.86 -15.24 -6.76
C VAL A 275 20.66 -15.26 -8.29
N GLY A 276 21.37 -14.40 -9.01
CA GLY A 276 21.24 -14.22 -10.46
C GLY A 276 19.92 -13.58 -10.92
N THR A 277 19.11 -13.03 -10.01
CA THR A 277 17.84 -12.37 -10.31
C THR A 277 17.56 -11.25 -9.29
N HIS A 278 16.31 -10.79 -9.18
CA HIS A 278 15.86 -9.83 -8.19
C HIS A 278 14.52 -10.26 -7.57
N ALA A 279 14.25 -9.73 -6.38
CA ALA A 279 13.06 -10.03 -5.61
C ALA A 279 12.60 -8.82 -4.80
N TYR A 280 11.31 -8.84 -4.44
CA TYR A 280 10.74 -7.91 -3.49
C TYR A 280 10.05 -8.68 -2.36
N GLY A 281 10.52 -8.46 -1.14
CA GLY A 281 9.91 -8.99 0.08
C GLY A 281 8.87 -8.02 0.62
N LEU A 282 7.78 -8.54 1.17
CA LEU A 282 6.73 -7.79 1.83
C LEU A 282 6.30 -8.56 3.08
N TYR A 283 6.25 -7.88 4.22
CA TYR A 283 5.60 -8.39 5.42
C TYR A 283 4.64 -7.36 5.98
N VAL A 284 3.35 -7.69 6.03
CA VAL A 284 2.31 -6.79 6.56
C VAL A 284 2.23 -6.97 8.08
N ASN A 285 3.15 -6.35 8.83
CA ASN A 285 3.21 -6.52 10.27
C ASN A 285 1.99 -5.85 10.96
N PRO A 286 1.16 -6.58 11.73
CA PRO A 286 -0.01 -6.00 12.42
C PRO A 286 0.36 -4.90 13.43
N LYS A 287 1.59 -4.92 13.97
CA LYS A 287 2.05 -3.97 15.00
C LYS A 287 2.72 -2.72 14.42
N SER A 288 3.52 -2.90 13.36
CA SER A 288 4.42 -1.86 12.83
C SER A 288 4.17 -1.49 11.36
N GLY A 289 3.21 -2.09 10.67
CA GLY A 289 2.90 -1.79 9.27
C GLY A 289 3.67 -2.66 8.27
N GLY A 290 3.51 -2.38 6.97
CA GLY A 290 4.18 -3.11 5.89
C GLY A 290 5.69 -2.87 5.87
N GLN A 291 6.49 -3.94 5.91
CA GLN A 291 7.94 -3.91 5.79
C GLN A 291 8.36 -4.52 4.45
N GLY A 292 8.95 -3.71 3.59
CA GLY A 292 9.45 -4.08 2.29
C GLY A 292 10.94 -4.33 2.28
N SER A 293 11.41 -5.22 1.41
CA SER A 293 12.83 -5.40 1.14
C SER A 293 13.11 -5.56 -0.35
N ILE A 294 14.19 -4.93 -0.81
CA ILE A 294 14.73 -5.09 -2.16
C ILE A 294 15.92 -6.02 -2.08
N VAL A 295 15.89 -7.09 -2.87
CA VAL A 295 16.98 -8.04 -2.94
C VAL A 295 17.36 -8.27 -4.41
N ARG A 296 18.65 -8.15 -4.72
CA ARG A 296 19.19 -8.37 -6.07
C ARG A 296 20.46 -9.20 -5.98
N ASP A 297 20.52 -10.24 -6.79
CA ASP A 297 21.67 -11.14 -6.89
C ASP A 297 22.16 -11.66 -5.52
N GLY A 298 21.21 -12.02 -4.66
CA GLY A 298 21.51 -12.47 -3.29
C GLY A 298 21.98 -11.39 -2.33
N VAL A 299 21.87 -10.10 -2.68
CA VAL A 299 22.23 -8.97 -1.82
C VAL A 299 21.00 -8.16 -1.48
N ILE A 300 20.80 -7.85 -0.19
CA ILE A 300 19.75 -6.93 0.27
C ILE A 300 20.24 -5.50 0.04
N GLU A 301 19.56 -4.77 -0.84
CA GLU A 301 19.89 -3.37 -1.15
C GLU A 301 19.04 -2.37 -0.36
N GLY A 302 17.88 -2.81 0.12
CA GLY A 302 16.98 -2.00 0.95
C GLY A 302 16.09 -2.85 1.85
N SER A 303 15.81 -2.35 3.05
CA SER A 303 15.00 -3.00 4.07
C SER A 303 14.15 -1.97 4.83
N ASP A 304 13.12 -2.43 5.54
CA ASP A 304 12.12 -1.57 6.21
C ASP A 304 11.51 -0.53 5.26
N LEU A 305 11.42 -0.89 3.98
CA LEU A 305 10.85 -0.03 2.96
C LEU A 305 9.34 0.01 3.11
N ILE A 306 8.81 1.17 2.84
CA ILE A 306 7.38 1.36 2.84
C ILE A 306 6.83 1.06 1.46
N CYS A 307 6.08 -0.03 1.37
CA CYS A 307 5.56 -0.53 0.11
C CYS A 307 4.41 0.35 -0.39
N GLY A 308 4.57 0.94 -1.58
CA GLY A 308 3.52 1.76 -2.18
C GLY A 308 3.19 3.04 -1.38
N HIS A 309 4.18 3.68 -0.76
CA HIS A 309 4.00 5.04 -0.22
C HIS A 309 5.24 5.90 -0.43
N TRP A 310 5.06 7.21 -0.29
CA TRP A 310 6.08 8.20 -0.55
C TRP A 310 7.07 8.36 0.64
N HIS A 311 8.35 8.01 0.44
CA HIS A 311 9.42 8.21 1.44
C HIS A 311 10.64 8.93 0.86
N GLY A 312 10.40 10.04 0.14
CA GLY A 312 11.49 10.79 -0.47
C GLY A 312 12.06 10.07 -1.68
N ALA A 313 11.18 9.54 -2.54
CA ALA A 313 11.58 8.96 -3.82
C ALA A 313 12.54 9.91 -4.55
N THR A 314 13.66 9.36 -4.97
CA THR A 314 14.80 10.10 -5.51
C THR A 314 14.78 10.16 -7.04
N SER A 315 13.95 9.32 -7.68
CA SER A 315 13.80 9.23 -9.13
C SER A 315 12.35 9.46 -9.59
N SER A 316 12.18 9.74 -10.88
CA SER A 316 10.87 9.93 -11.50
C SER A 316 10.05 8.63 -11.52
N GLU A 317 10.74 7.51 -11.71
CA GLU A 317 10.16 6.17 -11.76
C GLU A 317 9.61 5.73 -10.40
N GLU A 318 10.36 6.00 -9.33
CA GLU A 318 9.91 5.73 -7.95
C GLU A 318 8.68 6.56 -7.58
N VAL A 319 8.62 7.83 -8.00
CA VAL A 319 7.44 8.69 -7.80
C VAL A 319 6.20 8.07 -8.44
N LEU A 320 6.34 7.65 -9.71
CA LEU A 320 5.25 7.04 -10.44
C LEU A 320 4.83 5.71 -9.80
N ALA A 321 5.78 4.84 -9.45
CA ALA A 321 5.47 3.56 -8.83
C ALA A 321 4.76 3.75 -7.48
N ALA A 322 5.23 4.68 -6.64
CA ALA A 322 4.57 5.01 -5.38
C ALA A 322 3.12 5.49 -5.60
N TYR A 323 2.88 6.33 -6.61
CA TYR A 323 1.53 6.79 -6.95
C TYR A 323 0.64 5.67 -7.48
N LEU A 324 1.13 4.85 -8.41
CA LEU A 324 0.35 3.80 -9.07
C LEU A 324 -0.08 2.71 -8.11
N TYR A 325 0.83 2.29 -7.22
CA TYR A 325 0.61 1.18 -6.29
C TYR A 325 0.30 1.66 -4.87
N ARG A 326 -0.10 2.93 -4.71
CA ARG A 326 -0.44 3.48 -3.40
C ARG A 326 -1.46 2.60 -2.70
N TYR A 327 -1.16 2.19 -1.46
CA TYR A 327 -1.98 1.27 -0.67
C TYR A 327 -2.11 -0.18 -1.20
N SER A 328 -1.37 -0.54 -2.26
CA SER A 328 -1.41 -1.85 -2.90
C SER A 328 -0.01 -2.50 -2.90
N GLY A 329 0.54 -2.74 -1.70
CA GLY A 329 1.90 -3.26 -1.52
C GLY A 329 2.18 -4.59 -2.23
N VAL A 330 1.22 -5.50 -2.30
CA VAL A 330 1.37 -6.78 -3.03
C VAL A 330 1.52 -6.55 -4.54
N ALA A 331 0.71 -5.65 -5.10
CA ALA A 331 0.80 -5.28 -6.52
C ALA A 331 2.14 -4.58 -6.82
N TYR A 332 2.61 -3.73 -5.90
CA TYR A 332 3.95 -3.13 -5.98
C TYR A 332 5.05 -4.21 -6.01
N ALA A 333 5.00 -5.18 -5.10
CA ALA A 333 5.98 -6.27 -5.03
C ALA A 333 6.02 -7.10 -6.32
N CYS A 334 4.84 -7.43 -6.87
CA CYS A 334 4.72 -8.13 -8.15
C CYS A 334 5.30 -7.29 -9.29
N ALA A 335 4.95 -6.00 -9.37
CA ALA A 335 5.45 -5.10 -10.39
C ALA A 335 6.97 -4.93 -10.35
N TYR A 336 7.53 -4.78 -9.15
CA TYR A 336 8.96 -4.66 -8.93
C TYR A 336 9.72 -5.88 -9.47
N ALA A 337 9.23 -7.08 -9.16
CA ALA A 337 9.81 -8.33 -9.63
C ALA A 337 9.37 -8.73 -11.06
N GLY A 338 8.64 -7.87 -11.78
CA GLY A 338 8.18 -8.14 -13.14
C GLY A 338 7.14 -9.28 -13.25
N LEU A 339 6.50 -9.67 -12.14
CA LEU A 339 5.53 -10.75 -12.10
C LEU A 339 4.18 -10.30 -12.66
N ARG A 340 3.50 -11.22 -13.36
CA ARG A 340 2.21 -10.96 -14.01
C ARG A 340 1.13 -11.98 -13.60
N PRO A 341 0.76 -12.06 -12.30
CA PRO A 341 -0.39 -12.84 -11.89
C PRO A 341 -1.67 -12.35 -12.58
N THR A 342 -2.62 -13.25 -12.81
CA THR A 342 -3.90 -12.98 -13.49
C THR A 342 -5.09 -12.94 -12.54
N ASP A 343 -4.90 -13.42 -11.31
CA ASP A 343 -5.91 -13.49 -10.26
C ASP A 343 -5.23 -13.49 -8.87
N THR A 344 -6.04 -13.55 -7.82
CA THR A 344 -5.62 -13.48 -6.42
C THR A 344 -5.06 -14.80 -5.87
N ARG A 345 -5.22 -15.93 -6.56
CA ARG A 345 -4.88 -17.26 -6.02
C ARG A 345 -3.42 -17.37 -5.58
N PRO A 346 -2.41 -16.87 -6.32
CA PRO A 346 -1.01 -16.99 -5.90
C PRO A 346 -0.69 -16.31 -4.56
N VAL A 347 -1.55 -15.39 -4.11
CA VAL A 347 -1.36 -14.60 -2.89
C VAL A 347 -2.28 -15.08 -1.77
N ALA A 348 -3.59 -15.19 -2.05
CA ALA A 348 -4.61 -15.45 -1.04
C ALA A 348 -5.24 -16.86 -1.15
N GLY A 349 -4.92 -17.61 -2.20
CA GLY A 349 -5.45 -18.95 -2.45
C GLY A 349 -4.46 -20.06 -2.11
N PRO A 350 -4.83 -21.32 -2.39
CA PRO A 350 -3.93 -22.44 -2.21
C PRO A 350 -2.72 -22.35 -3.16
N PRO A 351 -1.49 -22.52 -2.65
CA PRO A 351 -0.30 -22.51 -3.48
C PRO A 351 -0.21 -23.76 -4.37
N ASP A 352 0.64 -23.72 -5.40
CA ASP A 352 0.89 -24.90 -6.22
C ASP A 352 1.55 -26.03 -5.41
N ARG A 353 2.32 -25.66 -4.39
CA ARG A 353 3.00 -26.59 -3.49
C ARG A 353 3.34 -25.93 -2.15
N TRP A 354 3.34 -26.75 -1.11
CA TRP A 354 3.88 -26.39 0.19
C TRP A 354 5.30 -26.94 0.32
N LEU A 355 6.22 -26.09 0.77
CA LEU A 355 7.62 -26.45 1.01
C LEU A 355 7.92 -26.32 2.50
N ARG A 356 8.69 -27.26 3.04
CA ARG A 356 9.29 -27.17 4.36
C ARG A 356 10.79 -26.92 4.23
N LEU A 357 11.26 -25.84 4.84
CA LEU A 357 12.66 -25.47 4.88
C LEU A 357 13.42 -26.29 5.94
N PRO A 358 14.72 -26.58 5.71
CA PRO A 358 15.56 -27.21 6.73
C PRO A 358 15.73 -26.29 7.94
N ASP A 359 16.03 -26.89 9.10
CA ASP A 359 16.37 -26.15 10.31
C ASP A 359 17.69 -25.39 10.12
N ARG A 360 17.59 -24.06 10.03
CA ARG A 360 18.71 -23.13 9.79
C ARG A 360 18.36 -21.76 10.34
N ASP A 361 19.39 -20.98 10.63
CA ASP A 361 19.22 -19.54 10.85
C ASP A 361 19.01 -18.83 9.50
N TYR A 362 17.83 -18.22 9.33
CA TYR A 362 17.48 -17.44 8.14
C TYR A 362 17.56 -15.93 8.38
N TRP A 363 18.03 -15.49 9.55
CA TRP A 363 18.31 -14.07 9.81
C TRP A 363 19.71 -13.64 9.39
N GLN A 364 20.60 -14.61 9.13
CA GLN A 364 21.99 -14.37 8.69
C GLN A 364 22.22 -14.68 7.22
#